data_AF-Q8ZXW4-F1
#
_entry.id   AF-Q8ZXW4-F1
#
_cell.length_a   1.000
_cell.length_b   1.000
_cell.length_c   1.000
_cell.angle_alpha   90.00
_cell.angle_beta   90.00
_cell.angle_gamma   90.00
#
_symmetry.space_group_name_H-M   'P 1'
#
loop_
_entity.id
_entity.type
_entity.pdbx_description
1 polymer ?
#
loop_
_entity_poly.entity_id
_entity_poly.type
_entity_poly.pdbx_seq_one_letter_code
_entity_poly.pdbx_strand_id
1 'polypeptide(L)'
;MALLALLATFGRMAIALLITIAVAYAVAYAMHKSRRVESFVLPVLDVLQSVPILGFFPIALYVFIYLFPVVGAELAAIFLIFTSMAWNIIFSVYQSFKTMPSEYVDMARIYLNERLELAHVYIPAALRGIYYNIPVSWANAFFFITASEVITLGTEIRLFGIGSLVVEAFNAGDYATAYIGIAAGALANSLLYLTLWRKLTREVPQPPNSLAESLSAWLKYGWYVVVALTALFITAVGYYVAKAPPSLPQLGEFLRGAAESAEALPPSLLRVVAVLAISGAAGLAALYSVVKKPGWETAILLGTSLLSSIPAVFLYPLLGAVVKGELLAILLLMPGALIYSVLNTIAAWRDVPQDLARAYQIGGAAYFLHILVPASLPYLITGMLTTWGGAWNAAIVAEPLASVHGLGRYMADAADAGDMPRLLASVITMTALVVAVNKFVWKRLYEEAAKWR
;
A
#
# COMPACT_ATOMS: atom_id res chain seq x y z
N MET A 1 21.70 -18.87 0.40
CA MET A 1 20.27 -18.80 0.04
C MET A 1 19.61 -17.50 0.44
N ALA A 2 19.56 -17.12 1.74
CA ALA A 2 18.90 -15.89 2.20
C ALA A 2 19.34 -14.60 1.48
N LEU A 3 20.65 -14.41 1.22
CA LEU A 3 21.14 -13.25 0.47
C LEU A 3 20.62 -13.20 -0.98
N LEU A 4 20.56 -14.34 -1.67
CA LEU A 4 20.05 -14.40 -3.05
C LEU A 4 18.56 -14.11 -3.08
N ALA A 5 17.80 -14.67 -2.13
CA ALA A 5 16.37 -14.42 -1.98
C ALA A 5 16.10 -12.93 -1.74
N LEU A 6 16.88 -12.31 -0.85
CA LEU A 6 16.79 -10.88 -0.57
C LEU A 6 17.12 -10.02 -1.81
N LEU A 7 18.16 -10.38 -2.57
CA LEU A 7 18.52 -9.67 -3.80
C LEU A 7 17.42 -9.77 -4.88
N ALA A 8 16.77 -10.92 -5.01
CA ALA A 8 15.64 -11.09 -5.92
C ALA A 8 14.46 -10.19 -5.51
N THR A 9 14.09 -10.21 -4.22
CA THR A 9 13.04 -9.35 -3.66
C THR A 9 13.37 -7.86 -3.87
N PHE A 10 14.55 -7.41 -3.43
CA PHE A 10 14.93 -5.98 -3.53
C PHE A 10 15.15 -5.54 -4.97
N GLY A 11 15.60 -6.44 -5.86
CA GLY A 11 15.74 -6.17 -7.29
C GLY A 11 14.40 -5.81 -7.94
N ARG A 12 13.36 -6.64 -7.72
CA ARG A 12 12.00 -6.36 -8.20
C ARG A 12 11.47 -5.04 -7.64
N MET A 13 11.68 -4.78 -6.34
CA MET A 13 11.25 -3.54 -5.70
C MET A 13 11.96 -2.30 -6.27
N ALA A 14 13.27 -2.39 -6.54
CA ALA A 14 14.05 -1.30 -7.13
C ALA A 14 13.58 -0.99 -8.55
N ILE A 15 13.33 -2.02 -9.37
CA ILE A 15 12.78 -1.87 -10.72
C ILE A 15 11.39 -1.22 -10.66
N ALA A 16 10.50 -1.72 -9.79
CA ALA A 16 9.18 -1.16 -9.60
C ALA A 16 9.23 0.32 -9.16
N LEU A 17 10.13 0.68 -8.25
CA LEU A 17 10.30 2.06 -7.79
C LEU A 17 10.71 3.00 -8.93
N LEU A 18 11.65 2.59 -9.79
CA LEU A 18 12.07 3.38 -10.95
C LEU A 18 10.92 3.59 -11.94
N ILE A 19 10.15 2.53 -12.22
CA ILE A 19 8.95 2.61 -13.06
C ILE A 19 7.93 3.56 -12.42
N THR A 20 7.69 3.44 -11.11
CA THR A 20 6.75 4.30 -10.39
C THR A 20 7.15 5.77 -10.47
N ILE A 21 8.41 6.12 -10.26
CA ILE A 21 8.88 7.51 -10.36
C ILE A 21 8.69 8.04 -11.79
N ALA A 22 9.03 7.24 -12.80
CA ALA A 22 8.85 7.62 -14.20
C ALA A 22 7.37 7.86 -14.54
N VAL A 23 6.48 6.95 -14.14
CA VAL A 23 5.03 7.10 -14.33
C VAL A 23 4.51 8.30 -13.55
N ALA A 24 4.96 8.51 -12.30
CA ALA A 24 4.52 9.62 -11.47
C ALA A 24 4.79 10.98 -12.12
N TYR A 25 6.00 11.20 -12.61
CA TYR A 25 6.34 12.41 -13.37
C TYR A 25 5.45 12.59 -14.60
N ALA A 26 5.28 11.54 -15.42
CA ALA A 26 4.48 11.58 -16.63
C ALA A 26 3.00 11.92 -16.36
N VAL A 27 2.37 11.21 -15.43
CA VAL A 27 0.96 11.37 -15.09
C VAL A 27 0.70 12.71 -14.39
N ALA A 28 1.55 13.08 -13.42
CA ALA A 28 1.42 14.34 -12.68
C ALA A 28 1.57 15.55 -13.61
N TYR A 29 2.54 15.53 -14.53
CA TYR A 29 2.72 16.63 -15.47
C TYR A 29 1.55 16.76 -16.46
N ALA A 30 1.01 15.64 -16.94
CA ALA A 30 -0.16 15.65 -17.82
C ALA A 30 -1.42 16.22 -17.12
N MET A 31 -1.65 15.84 -15.86
CA MET A 31 -2.72 16.42 -15.03
C MET A 31 -2.48 17.91 -14.80
N HIS A 32 -1.25 18.32 -14.50
CA HIS A 32 -0.90 19.74 -14.32
C HIS A 32 -1.19 20.58 -15.57
N LYS A 33 -0.84 20.07 -16.76
CA LYS A 33 -0.97 20.78 -18.04
C LYS A 33 -2.42 20.89 -18.53
N SER A 34 -3.29 19.93 -18.20
CA SER A 34 -4.65 19.87 -18.75
C SER A 34 -5.69 19.58 -17.68
N ARG A 35 -6.58 20.55 -17.44
CA ARG A 35 -7.73 20.40 -16.54
C ARG A 35 -8.65 19.24 -16.92
N ARG A 36 -8.74 18.91 -18.22
CA ARG A 36 -9.54 17.75 -18.69
C ARG A 36 -8.90 16.42 -18.25
N VAL A 37 -7.57 16.32 -18.37
CA VAL A 37 -6.83 15.13 -17.92
C VAL A 37 -6.94 15.01 -16.41
N GLU A 38 -6.71 16.11 -15.68
CA GLU A 38 -6.88 16.18 -14.22
C GLU A 38 -8.26 15.69 -13.77
N SER A 39 -9.34 16.24 -14.34
CA SER A 39 -10.72 15.88 -13.96
C SER A 39 -11.09 14.43 -14.23
N PHE A 40 -10.40 13.76 -15.16
CA PHE A 40 -10.65 12.36 -15.51
C PHE A 40 -9.75 11.41 -14.72
N VAL A 41 -8.45 11.72 -14.64
CA VAL A 41 -7.43 10.85 -14.04
C VAL A 41 -7.57 10.80 -12.54
N LEU A 42 -7.87 11.91 -11.86
CA LEU A 42 -8.00 11.92 -10.39
C LEU A 42 -9.06 10.92 -9.88
N PRO A 43 -10.33 10.92 -10.38
CA PRO A 43 -11.30 9.90 -10.00
C PRO A 43 -10.86 8.46 -10.33
N VAL A 44 -10.14 8.26 -11.44
CA VAL A 44 -9.63 6.93 -11.80
C VAL A 44 -8.57 6.46 -10.80
N LEU A 45 -7.62 7.32 -10.43
CA LEU A 45 -6.62 7.02 -9.39
C LEU A 45 -7.30 6.73 -8.05
N ASP A 46 -8.36 7.47 -7.70
CA ASP A 46 -9.14 7.27 -6.47
C ASP A 46 -9.85 5.91 -6.42
N VAL A 47 -10.37 5.43 -7.55
CA VAL A 47 -10.96 4.09 -7.62
C VAL A 47 -9.87 3.02 -7.59
N LEU A 48 -8.81 3.18 -8.40
CA LEU A 48 -7.76 2.17 -8.50
C LEU A 48 -6.99 1.97 -7.19
N GLN A 49 -6.78 3.03 -6.39
CA GLN A 49 -6.13 2.90 -5.08
C GLN A 49 -6.95 2.12 -4.05
N SER A 50 -8.27 1.96 -4.27
CA SER A 50 -9.15 1.21 -3.37
C SER A 50 -9.15 -0.30 -3.61
N VAL A 51 -8.59 -0.75 -4.75
CA VAL A 51 -8.54 -2.17 -5.09
C VAL A 51 -7.49 -2.86 -4.22
N PRO A 52 -7.83 -3.94 -3.50
CA PRO A 52 -6.86 -4.71 -2.72
C PRO A 52 -5.78 -5.30 -3.63
N ILE A 53 -4.54 -4.85 -3.42
CA ILE A 53 -3.38 -5.18 -4.25
C ILE A 53 -3.18 -6.69 -4.32
N LEU A 54 -3.15 -7.36 -3.17
CA LEU A 54 -2.97 -8.81 -3.11
C LEU A 54 -4.16 -9.58 -3.68
N GLY A 55 -5.34 -8.96 -3.70
CA GLY A 55 -6.55 -9.61 -4.15
C GLY A 55 -6.47 -9.90 -5.64
N PHE A 56 -6.02 -8.94 -6.43
CA PHE A 56 -5.87 -9.12 -7.87
C PHE A 56 -4.53 -9.77 -8.27
N PHE A 57 -3.61 -10.06 -7.35
CA PHE A 57 -2.30 -10.60 -7.70
C PHE A 57 -2.36 -11.90 -8.52
N PRO A 58 -3.15 -12.93 -8.15
CA PRO A 58 -3.15 -14.16 -8.95
C PRO A 58 -3.79 -13.96 -10.34
N ILE A 59 -4.68 -12.98 -10.49
CA ILE A 59 -5.19 -12.54 -11.81
C ILE A 59 -4.07 -11.92 -12.63
N ALA A 60 -3.29 -11.01 -12.05
CA ALA A 60 -2.14 -10.40 -12.72
C ALA A 60 -1.13 -11.48 -13.10
N LEU A 61 -0.84 -12.42 -12.20
CA LEU A 61 0.05 -13.54 -12.42
C LEU A 61 -0.40 -14.37 -13.63
N TYR A 62 -1.68 -14.73 -13.71
CA TYR A 62 -2.26 -15.42 -14.86
C TYR A 62 -2.07 -14.63 -16.17
N VAL A 63 -2.42 -13.34 -16.18
CA VAL A 63 -2.33 -12.48 -17.38
C VAL A 63 -0.88 -12.35 -17.87
N PHE A 64 0.06 -12.07 -16.97
CA PHE A 64 1.46 -11.88 -17.35
C PHE A 64 2.16 -13.19 -17.73
N ILE A 65 1.87 -14.32 -17.08
CA ILE A 65 2.39 -15.64 -17.50
C ILE A 65 1.88 -15.98 -18.88
N TYR A 66 0.60 -15.76 -19.14
CA TYR A 66 0.04 -16.01 -20.47
C TYR A 66 0.74 -15.15 -21.53
N LEU A 67 0.88 -13.84 -21.27
CA LEU A 67 1.51 -12.90 -22.20
C LEU A 67 3.01 -13.14 -22.39
N PHE A 68 3.69 -13.51 -21.32
CA PHE A 68 5.14 -13.65 -21.26
C PHE A 68 5.51 -14.94 -20.50
N PRO A 69 5.41 -16.13 -21.12
CA PRO A 69 5.56 -17.42 -20.42
C PRO A 69 6.84 -17.60 -19.60
N VAL A 70 7.94 -16.97 -20.04
CA VAL A 70 9.25 -17.11 -19.38
C VAL A 70 9.44 -16.14 -18.21
N VAL A 71 8.93 -14.91 -18.31
CA VAL A 71 9.19 -13.82 -17.35
C VAL A 71 7.92 -13.29 -16.68
N GLY A 72 6.76 -13.90 -16.96
CA GLY A 72 5.46 -13.38 -16.59
C GLY A 72 5.25 -13.31 -15.08
N ALA A 73 5.76 -14.28 -14.33
CA ALA A 73 5.69 -14.24 -12.87
C ALA A 73 6.48 -13.05 -12.29
N GLU A 74 7.66 -12.79 -12.83
CA GLU A 74 8.51 -11.65 -12.44
C GLU A 74 7.83 -10.32 -12.79
N LEU A 75 7.24 -10.22 -13.98
CA LEU A 75 6.51 -9.02 -14.42
C LEU A 75 5.24 -8.79 -13.59
N ALA A 76 4.51 -9.85 -13.22
CA ALA A 76 3.35 -9.76 -12.36
C ALA A 76 3.71 -9.21 -10.97
N ALA A 77 4.81 -9.68 -10.39
CA ALA A 77 5.29 -9.14 -9.11
C ALA A 77 5.71 -7.68 -9.25
N ILE A 78 6.51 -7.33 -10.27
CA ILE A 78 6.91 -5.92 -10.51
C ILE A 78 5.67 -5.04 -10.71
N PHE A 79 4.68 -5.49 -11.47
CA PHE A 79 3.41 -4.79 -11.67
C PHE A 79 2.66 -4.59 -10.36
N LEU A 80 2.52 -5.64 -9.55
CA LEU A 80 1.91 -5.58 -8.24
C LEU A 80 2.60 -4.54 -7.35
N ILE A 81 3.93 -4.58 -7.28
CA ILE A 81 4.71 -3.65 -6.45
C ILE A 81 4.60 -2.23 -6.98
N PHE A 82 4.65 -2.04 -8.29
CA PHE A 82 4.40 -0.74 -8.92
C PHE A 82 3.07 -0.16 -8.45
N THR A 83 1.97 -0.93 -8.47
CA THR A 83 0.65 -0.43 -8.02
C THR A 83 0.65 -0.05 -6.54
N SER A 84 1.42 -0.74 -5.68
CA SER A 84 1.53 -0.40 -4.26
C SER A 84 2.28 0.89 -3.97
N MET A 85 3.19 1.30 -4.87
CA MET A 85 3.99 2.52 -4.73
C MET A 85 3.38 3.70 -5.49
N ALA A 86 2.59 3.43 -6.54
CA ALA A 86 2.13 4.41 -7.51
C ALA A 86 1.40 5.59 -6.89
N TRP A 87 0.42 5.33 -6.02
CA TRP A 87 -0.51 6.34 -5.53
C TRP A 87 0.21 7.47 -4.77
N ASN A 88 1.02 7.10 -3.77
CA ASN A 88 1.72 8.08 -2.92
C ASN A 88 2.68 8.97 -3.73
N ILE A 89 3.41 8.37 -4.67
CA ILE A 89 4.41 9.11 -5.46
C ILE A 89 3.71 9.97 -6.53
N ILE A 90 2.68 9.46 -7.23
CA ILE A 90 1.89 10.26 -8.21
C ILE A 90 1.28 11.49 -7.53
N PHE A 91 0.57 11.31 -6.41
CA PHE A 91 -0.06 12.42 -5.71
C PHE A 91 0.95 13.41 -5.14
N SER A 92 2.10 12.92 -4.65
CA SER A 92 3.16 13.80 -4.16
C SER A 92 3.75 14.66 -5.29
N VAL A 93 4.07 14.08 -6.44
CA VAL A 93 4.64 14.84 -7.58
C VAL A 93 3.62 15.83 -8.11
N TYR A 94 2.37 15.40 -8.24
CA TYR A 94 1.27 16.25 -8.67
C TYR A 94 1.05 17.45 -7.75
N GLN A 95 1.05 17.23 -6.43
CA GLN A 95 0.91 18.30 -5.46
C GLN A 95 2.09 19.27 -5.52
N SER A 96 3.32 18.77 -5.68
CA SER A 96 4.52 19.62 -5.85
C SER A 96 4.42 20.55 -7.06
N PHE A 97 3.76 20.13 -8.15
CA PHE A 97 3.53 20.99 -9.31
C PHE A 97 2.45 22.05 -9.05
N LYS A 98 1.38 21.68 -8.34
CA LYS A 98 0.26 22.58 -8.03
C LYS A 98 0.59 23.64 -6.98
N THR A 99 1.46 23.34 -6.02
CA THR A 99 1.82 24.28 -4.94
C THR A 99 2.98 25.20 -5.29
N MET A 100 3.54 25.08 -6.48
CA MET A 100 4.61 25.95 -6.94
C MET A 100 4.09 27.38 -7.11
N PRO A 101 4.76 28.40 -6.55
CA PRO A 101 4.38 29.80 -6.76
C PRO A 101 4.44 30.16 -8.25
N SER A 102 3.39 30.83 -8.75
CA SER A 102 3.25 31.18 -10.16
C SER A 102 4.39 32.06 -10.66
N GLU A 103 4.93 32.91 -9.79
CA GLU A 103 6.02 33.85 -10.10
C GLU A 103 7.28 33.13 -10.57
N TYR A 104 7.60 31.96 -9.99
CA TYR A 104 8.75 31.16 -10.42
C TYR A 104 8.53 30.56 -11.81
N VAL A 105 7.32 30.09 -12.09
CA VAL A 105 6.95 29.50 -13.39
C VAL A 105 6.92 30.57 -14.47
N ASP A 106 6.35 31.73 -14.17
CA ASP A 106 6.24 32.85 -15.10
C ASP A 106 7.63 33.41 -15.44
N MET A 107 8.50 33.57 -14.43
CA MET A 107 9.89 33.96 -14.66
C MET A 107 10.63 32.92 -15.51
N ALA A 108 10.48 31.63 -15.21
CA ALA A 108 11.11 30.57 -15.98
C ALA A 108 10.69 30.60 -17.45
N ARG A 109 9.41 30.86 -17.76
CA ARG A 109 8.92 30.94 -19.14
C ARG A 109 9.46 32.13 -19.94
N ILE A 110 9.84 33.21 -19.26
CA ILE A 110 10.46 34.38 -19.89
C ILE A 110 11.92 34.07 -20.29
N TYR A 111 12.66 33.37 -19.42
CA TYR A 111 14.11 33.17 -19.58
C TYR A 111 14.52 31.80 -20.13
N LEU A 112 13.68 30.78 -20.02
CA LEU A 112 13.96 29.39 -20.40
C LEU A 112 13.03 28.93 -21.51
N ASN A 113 13.54 28.08 -22.39
CA ASN A 113 12.68 27.31 -23.28
C ASN A 113 12.01 26.15 -22.52
N GLU A 114 10.97 25.55 -23.11
CA GLU A 114 10.18 24.47 -22.48
C GLU A 114 11.06 23.31 -21.99
N ARG A 115 12.10 22.92 -22.75
CA ARG A 115 13.02 21.85 -22.35
C ARG A 115 13.74 22.17 -21.04
N LEU A 116 14.28 23.39 -20.94
CA LEU A 116 15.03 23.85 -19.77
C LEU A 116 14.09 24.15 -18.60
N GLU A 117 12.89 24.68 -18.84
CA GLU A 117 11.83 24.86 -17.83
C GLU A 117 11.48 23.52 -17.18
N LEU A 118 11.20 22.49 -17.99
CA LEU A 118 10.90 21.14 -17.49
C LEU A 118 12.06 20.54 -16.69
N ALA A 119 13.28 20.69 -17.18
CA ALA A 119 14.47 20.14 -16.56
C ALA A 119 14.84 20.82 -15.24
N HIS A 120 14.76 22.14 -15.16
CA HIS A 120 15.34 22.92 -14.04
C HIS A 120 14.29 23.50 -13.09
N VAL A 121 13.00 23.44 -13.43
CA VAL A 121 11.91 23.91 -12.56
C VAL A 121 11.08 22.73 -12.09
N TYR A 122 10.47 21.99 -13.02
CA TYR A 122 9.53 20.94 -12.67
C TYR A 122 10.20 19.71 -12.05
N ILE A 123 11.28 19.18 -12.63
CA ILE A 123 11.97 18.01 -12.06
C ILE A 123 12.43 18.30 -10.62
N PRO A 124 13.19 19.38 -10.33
CA PRO A 124 13.65 19.71 -8.98
C PRO A 124 12.51 19.94 -7.98
N ALA A 125 11.43 20.58 -8.40
CA ALA A 125 10.31 20.90 -7.51
C ALA A 125 9.66 19.65 -6.90
N ALA A 126 9.61 18.54 -7.65
CA ALA A 126 9.03 17.29 -7.17
C ALA A 126 10.00 16.41 -6.36
N LEU A 127 11.31 16.63 -6.44
CA LEU A 127 12.30 15.73 -5.82
C LEU A 127 12.12 15.60 -4.31
N ARG A 128 11.81 16.70 -3.61
CA ARG A 128 11.56 16.65 -2.17
C ARG A 128 10.37 15.75 -1.84
N GLY A 129 9.29 15.87 -2.61
CA GLY A 129 8.11 15.03 -2.48
C GLY A 129 8.42 13.55 -2.72
N ILE A 130 9.18 13.26 -3.79
CA ILE A 130 9.61 11.89 -4.12
C ILE A 130 10.47 11.30 -3.00
N TYR A 131 11.55 11.97 -2.60
CA TYR A 131 12.46 11.44 -1.58
C TYR A 131 11.76 11.18 -0.24
N TYR A 132 10.81 12.03 0.14
CA TYR A 132 10.01 11.82 1.34
C TYR A 132 9.10 10.58 1.24
N ASN A 133 8.55 10.30 0.06
CA ASN A 133 7.63 9.19 -0.16
C ASN A 133 8.33 7.85 -0.50
N ILE A 134 9.60 7.86 -0.92
CA ILE A 134 10.36 6.62 -1.22
C ILE A 134 10.39 5.66 -0.01
N PRO A 135 10.83 6.04 1.20
CA PRO A 135 10.92 5.08 2.31
C PRO A 135 9.57 4.45 2.68
N VAL A 136 8.50 5.24 2.67
CA VAL A 136 7.13 4.76 2.94
C VAL A 136 6.67 3.79 1.85
N SER A 137 6.89 4.14 0.58
CA SER A 137 6.52 3.30 -0.56
C SER A 137 7.34 2.02 -0.61
N TRP A 138 8.62 2.08 -0.23
CA TRP A 138 9.51 0.92 -0.12
C TRP A 138 9.04 -0.04 0.97
N ALA A 139 8.70 0.46 2.15
CA ALA A 139 8.17 -0.37 3.23
C ALA A 139 6.84 -1.04 2.83
N ASN A 140 5.95 -0.29 2.18
CA ASN A 140 4.69 -0.82 1.65
C ASN A 140 4.93 -1.92 0.61
N ALA A 141 5.84 -1.68 -0.33
CA ALA A 141 6.25 -2.66 -1.32
C ALA A 141 6.87 -3.92 -0.69
N PHE A 142 7.65 -3.79 0.39
CA PHE A 142 8.25 -4.93 1.07
C PHE A 142 7.17 -5.84 1.71
N PHE A 143 6.11 -5.23 2.23
CA PHE A 143 4.93 -5.94 2.70
C PHE A 143 4.25 -6.72 1.55
N PHE A 144 4.00 -6.07 0.42
CA PHE A 144 3.30 -6.68 -0.71
C PHE A 144 4.12 -7.75 -1.43
N ILE A 145 5.42 -7.54 -1.59
CA ILE A 145 6.26 -8.47 -2.35
C ILE A 145 6.46 -9.78 -1.60
N THR A 146 6.70 -9.72 -0.29
CA THR A 146 6.88 -10.93 0.53
C THR A 146 5.61 -11.77 0.55
N ALA A 147 4.44 -11.13 0.54
CA ALA A 147 3.16 -11.80 0.35
C ALA A 147 3.02 -12.41 -1.05
N SER A 148 3.34 -11.66 -2.11
CA SER A 148 3.26 -12.15 -3.49
C SER A 148 4.22 -13.31 -3.78
N GLU A 149 5.33 -13.40 -3.06
CA GLU A 149 6.29 -14.50 -3.16
C GLU A 149 5.75 -15.80 -2.56
N VAL A 150 4.82 -15.71 -1.61
CA VAL A 150 4.21 -16.86 -0.94
C VAL A 150 2.97 -17.36 -1.68
N ILE A 151 2.20 -16.44 -2.27
CA ILE A 151 0.99 -16.77 -3.04
C ILE A 151 1.36 -17.57 -4.29
N THR A 152 0.67 -18.69 -4.48
CA THR A 152 0.80 -19.57 -5.64
C THR A 152 -0.36 -19.41 -6.62
N LEU A 153 -0.12 -19.75 -7.88
CA LEU A 153 -1.15 -19.94 -8.90
C LEU A 153 -0.98 -21.33 -9.48
N GLY A 154 -1.98 -22.20 -9.30
CA GLY A 154 -1.81 -23.63 -9.56
C GLY A 154 -0.81 -24.29 -8.60
N THR A 155 -0.20 -25.39 -9.03
CA THR A 155 0.75 -26.17 -8.22
C THR A 155 2.23 -25.91 -8.47
N GLU A 156 2.60 -25.08 -9.46
CA GLU A 156 4.00 -25.03 -9.94
C GLU A 156 4.68 -23.65 -9.93
N ILE A 157 3.93 -22.54 -9.85
CA ILE A 157 4.53 -21.20 -10.02
C ILE A 157 4.54 -20.45 -8.70
N ARG A 158 5.72 -20.42 -8.07
CA ARG A 158 6.03 -19.60 -6.90
C ARG A 158 7.27 -18.76 -7.19
N LEU A 159 7.27 -17.52 -6.73
CA LEU A 159 8.40 -16.63 -6.93
C LEU A 159 9.49 -16.90 -5.89
N PHE A 160 10.73 -17.02 -6.36
CA PHE A 160 11.88 -17.09 -5.47
C PHE A 160 12.14 -15.73 -4.84
N GLY A 161 12.11 -15.66 -3.50
CA GLY A 161 12.40 -14.44 -2.76
C GLY A 161 12.39 -14.68 -1.25
N ILE A 162 12.60 -13.61 -0.48
CA ILE A 162 12.76 -13.74 0.97
C ILE A 162 11.46 -14.20 1.65
N GLY A 163 10.29 -13.84 1.10
CA GLY A 163 8.98 -14.28 1.60
C GLY A 163 8.77 -15.78 1.44
N SER A 164 8.96 -16.31 0.24
CA SER A 164 8.85 -17.76 -0.02
C SER A 164 9.87 -18.56 0.77
N LEU A 165 11.13 -18.12 0.82
CA LEU A 165 12.18 -18.78 1.59
C LEU A 165 11.79 -18.95 3.06
N VAL A 166 11.29 -17.88 3.69
CA VAL A 166 10.93 -17.86 5.10
C VAL A 166 9.76 -18.82 5.40
N VAL A 167 8.70 -18.77 4.58
CA VAL A 167 7.51 -19.60 4.80
C VAL A 167 7.78 -21.07 4.48
N GLU A 168 8.50 -21.36 3.41
CA GLU A 168 8.85 -22.74 3.03
C GLU A 168 9.74 -23.41 4.07
N ALA A 169 10.80 -22.72 4.51
CA ALA A 169 11.69 -23.25 5.54
C ALA A 169 10.92 -23.54 6.83
N PHE A 170 10.03 -22.63 7.24
CA PHE A 170 9.19 -22.84 8.43
C PHE A 170 8.26 -24.05 8.27
N ASN A 171 7.55 -24.15 7.14
CA ASN A 171 6.62 -25.25 6.87
C ASN A 171 7.34 -26.61 6.72
N ALA A 172 8.61 -26.61 6.28
CA ALA A 172 9.47 -27.79 6.21
C ALA A 172 10.12 -28.18 7.55
N GLY A 173 9.91 -27.39 8.61
CA GLY A 173 10.54 -27.59 9.92
C GLY A 173 11.98 -27.10 10.04
N ASP A 174 12.53 -26.46 8.99
CA ASP A 174 13.83 -25.77 9.03
C ASP A 174 13.69 -24.36 9.62
N TYR A 175 13.50 -24.33 10.94
CA TYR A 175 13.36 -23.07 11.69
C TYR A 175 14.60 -22.17 11.61
N ALA A 176 15.79 -22.76 11.45
CA ALA A 176 17.03 -21.99 11.36
C ALA A 176 17.04 -21.12 10.10
N THR A 177 16.75 -21.71 8.94
CA THR A 177 16.66 -20.95 7.68
C THR A 177 15.52 -19.93 7.72
N ALA A 178 14.37 -20.28 8.30
CA ALA A 178 13.24 -19.36 8.44
C ALA A 178 13.61 -18.11 9.26
N TYR A 179 14.19 -18.30 10.45
CA TYR A 179 14.56 -17.17 11.33
C TYR A 179 15.75 -16.37 10.80
N ILE A 180 16.72 -17.01 10.15
CA ILE A 180 17.80 -16.31 9.44
C ILE A 180 17.22 -15.45 8.29
N GLY A 181 16.24 -15.98 7.54
CA GLY A 181 15.57 -15.24 6.47
C GLY A 181 14.83 -14.00 7.00
N ILE A 182 14.09 -14.14 8.10
CA ILE A 182 13.40 -13.03 8.78
C ILE A 182 14.40 -11.96 9.24
N ALA A 183 15.46 -12.38 9.94
CA ALA A 183 16.50 -11.48 10.42
C ALA A 183 17.18 -10.76 9.26
N ALA A 184 17.53 -11.48 8.19
CA ALA A 184 18.15 -10.90 7.00
C ALA A 184 17.25 -9.85 6.33
N GLY A 185 15.96 -10.14 6.12
CA GLY A 185 15.04 -9.19 5.50
C GLY A 185 14.78 -7.95 6.38
N ALA A 186 14.56 -8.14 7.68
CA ALA A 186 14.34 -7.02 8.61
C ALA A 186 15.59 -6.13 8.74
N LEU A 187 16.77 -6.74 8.93
CA LEU A 187 18.03 -6.00 9.03
C LEU A 187 18.37 -5.28 7.73
N ALA A 188 18.17 -5.92 6.58
CA ALA A 188 18.42 -5.28 5.29
C ALA A 188 17.51 -4.07 5.05
N ASN A 189 16.21 -4.18 5.38
CA ASN A 189 15.28 -3.08 5.25
C ASN A 189 15.64 -1.91 6.19
N SER A 190 15.98 -2.21 7.45
CA SER A 190 16.45 -1.19 8.41
C SER A 190 17.77 -0.55 7.99
N LEU A 191 18.73 -1.34 7.50
CA LEU A 191 20.04 -0.83 7.06
C LEU A 191 19.88 0.09 5.84
N LEU A 192 19.03 -0.29 4.88
CA LEU A 192 18.72 0.53 3.72
C LEU A 192 18.10 1.88 4.14
N TYR A 193 17.19 1.86 5.12
CA TYR A 193 16.64 3.09 5.68
C TYR A 193 17.73 3.97 6.31
N LEU A 194 18.56 3.40 7.19
CA LEU A 194 19.58 4.15 7.92
C LEU A 194 20.69 4.73 7.02
N THR A 195 21.04 4.02 5.94
CA THR A 195 22.17 4.37 5.07
C THR A 195 21.75 5.19 3.86
N LEU A 196 20.69 4.80 3.16
CA LEU A 196 20.28 5.39 1.90
C LEU A 196 19.10 6.34 2.07
N TRP A 197 17.96 5.85 2.58
CA TRP A 197 16.73 6.64 2.62
C TRP A 197 16.82 7.85 3.54
N ARG A 198 17.43 7.69 4.72
CA ARG A 198 17.70 8.79 5.65
C ARG A 198 18.60 9.86 5.04
N LYS A 199 19.58 9.47 4.22
CA LYS A 199 20.48 10.42 3.55
C LYS A 199 19.73 11.19 2.46
N LEU A 200 19.02 10.48 1.57
CA LEU A 200 18.29 11.09 0.46
C LEU A 200 17.18 12.04 0.91
N THR A 201 16.47 11.69 1.99
CA THR A 201 15.43 12.56 2.59
C THR A 201 15.99 13.84 3.20
N ARG A 202 17.21 13.80 3.74
CA ARG A 202 17.86 14.97 4.36
C ARG A 202 18.54 15.88 3.34
N GLU A 203 19.27 15.31 2.39
CA GLU A 203 20.10 16.07 1.45
C GLU A 203 19.36 16.47 0.18
N VAL A 204 18.36 15.70 -0.26
CA VAL A 204 17.58 15.92 -1.48
C VAL A 204 18.50 16.26 -2.68
N PRO A 205 19.40 15.33 -3.06
CA PRO A 205 20.39 15.59 -4.11
C PRO A 205 19.70 15.92 -5.44
N GLN A 206 20.24 16.92 -6.14
CA GLN A 206 19.75 17.32 -7.45
C GLN A 206 20.38 16.44 -8.54
N PRO A 207 19.63 16.03 -9.57
CA PRO A 207 20.20 15.31 -10.71
C PRO A 207 21.19 16.22 -11.46
N PRO A 208 22.24 15.66 -12.09
CA PRO A 208 23.09 16.41 -13.00
C PRO A 208 22.27 17.09 -14.09
N ASN A 209 22.66 18.31 -14.52
CA ASN A 209 21.90 19.08 -15.50
C ASN A 209 21.63 18.30 -16.80
N SER A 210 22.64 17.54 -17.29
CA SER A 210 22.50 16.70 -18.47
C SER A 210 21.42 15.62 -18.31
N LEU A 211 21.32 15.01 -17.12
CA LEU A 211 20.29 14.04 -16.79
C LEU A 211 18.92 14.70 -16.72
N ALA A 212 18.80 15.82 -16.00
CA ALA A 212 17.55 16.57 -15.90
C ALA A 212 17.01 17.00 -17.28
N GLU A 213 17.91 17.48 -18.14
CA GLU A 213 17.59 17.83 -19.51
C GLU A 213 17.20 16.63 -20.37
N SER A 214 17.80 15.45 -20.18
CA SER A 214 17.39 14.24 -20.87
C SER A 214 15.99 13.78 -20.43
N LEU A 215 15.67 13.93 -19.14
CA LEU A 215 14.39 13.56 -18.55
C LEU A 215 13.26 14.52 -18.90
N SER A 216 13.57 15.74 -19.35
CA SER A 216 12.57 16.71 -19.81
C SER A 216 11.69 16.15 -20.94
N ALA A 217 12.26 15.34 -21.84
CA ALA A 217 11.52 14.68 -22.91
C ALA A 217 10.52 13.66 -22.35
N TRP A 218 10.93 12.89 -21.33
CA TRP A 218 10.04 11.97 -20.64
C TRP A 218 8.94 12.72 -19.88
N LEU A 219 9.26 13.83 -19.23
CA LEU A 219 8.24 14.63 -18.54
C LEU A 219 7.17 15.14 -19.53
N LYS A 220 7.60 15.61 -20.71
CA LYS A 220 6.72 16.14 -21.75
C LYS A 220 5.87 15.07 -22.45
N TYR A 221 6.46 13.92 -22.78
CA TYR A 221 5.85 12.93 -23.68
C TYR A 221 5.54 11.59 -23.01
N GLY A 222 6.04 11.34 -21.80
CA GLY A 222 5.89 10.08 -21.08
C GLY A 222 4.42 9.70 -20.84
N TRP A 223 3.53 10.69 -20.71
CA TRP A 223 2.09 10.42 -20.59
C TRP A 223 1.52 9.66 -21.80
N TYR A 224 1.97 9.95 -23.03
CA TYR A 224 1.52 9.22 -24.20
C TYR A 224 2.00 7.76 -24.17
N VAL A 225 3.20 7.51 -23.62
CA VAL A 225 3.71 6.17 -23.41
C VAL A 225 2.88 5.44 -22.35
N VAL A 226 2.58 6.09 -21.22
CA VAL A 226 1.73 5.52 -20.17
C VAL A 226 0.34 5.17 -20.71
N VAL A 227 -0.31 6.08 -21.46
CA VAL A 227 -1.60 5.83 -22.09
C VAL A 227 -1.51 4.70 -23.13
N ALA A 228 -0.49 4.67 -23.97
CA ALA A 228 -0.30 3.62 -24.97
C ALA A 228 -0.10 2.24 -24.33
N LEU A 229 0.74 2.14 -23.29
CA LEU A 229 0.95 0.90 -22.54
C LEU A 229 -0.31 0.45 -21.82
N THR A 230 -1.08 1.40 -21.26
CA THR A 230 -2.35 1.12 -20.59
C THR A 230 -3.39 0.62 -21.58
N ALA A 231 -3.52 1.28 -22.74
CA ALA A 231 -4.40 0.86 -23.81
C ALA A 231 -4.02 -0.51 -24.35
N LEU A 232 -2.72 -0.76 -24.58
CA LEU A 232 -2.21 -2.06 -24.99
C LEU A 232 -2.54 -3.15 -23.97
N PHE A 233 -2.33 -2.87 -22.67
CA PHE A 233 -2.67 -3.81 -21.60
C PHE A 233 -4.17 -4.12 -21.58
N ILE A 234 -5.03 -3.09 -21.63
CA ILE A 234 -6.49 -3.26 -21.66
C ILE A 234 -6.93 -4.05 -22.91
N THR A 235 -6.37 -3.74 -24.08
CA THR A 235 -6.68 -4.46 -25.32
C THR A 235 -6.20 -5.89 -25.27
N ALA A 236 -5.01 -6.17 -24.73
CA ALA A 236 -4.52 -7.52 -24.55
C ALA A 236 -5.44 -8.33 -23.62
N VAL A 237 -5.79 -7.78 -22.47
CA VAL A 237 -6.76 -8.40 -21.54
C VAL A 237 -8.11 -8.63 -22.23
N GLY A 238 -8.64 -7.61 -22.93
CA GLY A 238 -9.92 -7.70 -23.64
C GLY A 238 -9.91 -8.74 -24.76
N TYR A 239 -8.81 -8.86 -25.50
CA TYR A 239 -8.62 -9.89 -26.52
C TYR A 239 -8.67 -11.31 -25.93
N TYR A 240 -8.06 -11.51 -24.76
CA TYR A 240 -8.13 -12.81 -24.08
C TYR A 240 -9.51 -13.14 -23.57
N VAL A 241 -10.17 -12.17 -22.95
CA VAL A 241 -11.57 -12.31 -22.52
C VAL A 241 -12.47 -12.63 -23.73
N ALA A 242 -12.20 -12.02 -24.90
CA ALA A 242 -12.98 -12.25 -26.11
C ALA A 242 -12.69 -13.61 -26.79
N LYS A 243 -11.49 -14.18 -26.61
CA LYS A 243 -11.12 -15.51 -27.16
C LYS A 243 -11.66 -16.67 -26.34
N ALA A 244 -11.82 -16.48 -25.05
CA ALA A 244 -12.50 -17.41 -24.15
C ALA A 244 -13.66 -16.67 -23.48
N PRO A 245 -14.69 -16.25 -24.27
CA PRO A 245 -15.83 -15.58 -23.68
C PRO A 245 -16.46 -16.55 -22.69
N PRO A 246 -16.95 -16.06 -21.53
CA PRO A 246 -17.53 -16.91 -20.52
C PRO A 246 -18.61 -17.79 -21.16
N SER A 247 -18.32 -19.08 -21.33
CA SER A 247 -19.35 -20.03 -21.75
C SER A 247 -20.42 -20.10 -20.66
N LEU A 248 -21.66 -20.51 -20.98
CA LEU A 248 -22.73 -20.65 -19.97
C LEU A 248 -22.27 -21.44 -18.71
N PRO A 249 -21.47 -22.52 -18.81
CA PRO A 249 -20.81 -23.14 -17.67
C PRO A 249 -19.90 -22.21 -16.86
N GLN A 250 -19.06 -21.40 -17.51
CA GLN A 250 -18.15 -20.43 -16.86
C GLN A 250 -18.90 -19.26 -16.20
N LEU A 251 -20.02 -18.81 -16.78
CA LEU A 251 -20.89 -17.83 -16.12
C LEU A 251 -21.55 -18.43 -14.87
N GLY A 252 -22.01 -19.68 -14.95
CA GLY A 252 -22.52 -20.42 -13.79
C GLY A 252 -21.47 -20.55 -12.68
N GLU A 253 -20.23 -20.90 -13.03
CA GLU A 253 -19.10 -20.97 -12.10
C GLU A 253 -18.74 -19.61 -11.52
N PHE A 254 -18.77 -18.54 -12.32
CA PHE A 254 -18.55 -17.18 -11.84
C PHE A 254 -19.63 -16.75 -10.84
N LEU A 255 -20.92 -16.96 -11.15
CA LEU A 255 -22.02 -16.62 -10.25
C LEU A 255 -22.00 -17.45 -8.97
N ARG A 256 -21.67 -18.74 -9.09
CA ARG A 256 -21.45 -19.62 -7.94
C ARG A 256 -20.26 -19.14 -7.11
N GLY A 257 -19.17 -18.77 -7.76
CA GLY A 257 -18.00 -18.19 -7.12
C GLY A 257 -18.33 -16.89 -6.39
N ALA A 258 -19.19 -16.05 -6.95
CA ALA A 258 -19.66 -14.83 -6.28
C ALA A 258 -20.51 -15.13 -5.05
N ALA A 259 -21.39 -16.13 -5.12
CA ALA A 259 -22.19 -16.59 -3.98
C ALA A 259 -21.30 -17.18 -2.87
N GLU A 260 -20.40 -18.10 -3.22
CA GLU A 260 -19.42 -18.70 -2.29
C GLU A 260 -18.49 -17.62 -1.69
N SER A 261 -18.06 -16.63 -2.49
CA SER A 261 -17.29 -15.47 -1.99
C SER A 261 -18.09 -14.65 -0.97
N ALA A 262 -19.38 -14.43 -1.23
CA ALA A 262 -20.25 -13.70 -0.32
C ALA A 262 -20.48 -14.48 0.99
N GLU A 263 -20.49 -15.81 0.95
CA GLU A 263 -20.55 -16.68 2.13
C GLU A 263 -19.23 -16.71 2.91
N ALA A 264 -18.09 -16.63 2.22
CA ALA A 264 -16.76 -16.58 2.84
C ALA A 264 -16.40 -15.18 3.40
N LEU A 265 -17.14 -14.14 3.02
CA LEU A 265 -16.86 -12.75 3.38
C LEU A 265 -17.06 -12.40 4.87
N PRO A 266 -18.13 -12.84 5.57
CA PRO A 266 -18.39 -12.48 6.96
C PRO A 266 -17.24 -12.76 7.94
N PRO A 267 -16.59 -13.94 7.97
CA PRO A 267 -15.47 -14.17 8.89
C PRO A 267 -14.29 -13.22 8.62
N SER A 268 -13.98 -12.93 7.35
CA SER A 268 -12.94 -11.93 7.01
C SER A 268 -13.33 -10.53 7.48
N LEU A 269 -14.58 -10.13 7.25
CA LEU A 269 -15.10 -8.83 7.68
C LEU A 269 -15.04 -8.69 9.20
N LEU A 270 -15.42 -9.73 9.95
CA LEU A 270 -15.34 -9.74 11.41
C LEU A 270 -13.92 -9.55 11.91
N ARG A 271 -12.92 -10.21 11.30
CA ARG A 271 -11.50 -10.00 11.65
C ARG A 271 -11.04 -8.59 11.36
N VAL A 272 -11.40 -8.06 10.18
CA VAL A 272 -11.06 -6.68 9.80
C VAL A 272 -11.67 -5.67 10.77
N VAL A 273 -12.95 -5.84 11.14
CA VAL A 273 -13.63 -4.97 12.12
C VAL A 273 -13.04 -5.13 13.53
N ALA A 274 -12.70 -6.34 13.94
CA ALA A 274 -12.05 -6.59 15.23
C ALA A 274 -10.68 -5.89 15.30
N VAL A 275 -9.88 -6.01 14.24
CA VAL A 275 -8.58 -5.35 14.14
C VAL A 275 -8.73 -3.82 14.13
N LEU A 276 -9.73 -3.27 13.45
CA LEU A 276 -10.06 -1.84 13.50
C LEU A 276 -10.43 -1.37 14.91
N ALA A 277 -11.24 -2.15 15.63
CA ALA A 277 -11.63 -1.83 16.99
C ALA A 277 -10.42 -1.85 17.93
N ILE A 278 -9.57 -2.88 17.81
CA ILE A 278 -8.32 -3.00 18.59
C ILE A 278 -7.37 -1.85 18.25
N SER A 279 -7.20 -1.50 16.97
CA SER A 279 -6.32 -0.41 16.56
C SER A 279 -6.80 0.96 17.00
N GLY A 280 -8.11 1.19 16.96
CA GLY A 280 -8.73 2.40 17.49
C GLY A 280 -8.53 2.55 19.00
N ALA A 281 -8.79 1.48 19.74
CA ALA A 281 -8.56 1.43 21.18
C ALA A 281 -7.07 1.66 21.53
N ALA A 282 -6.16 1.02 20.78
CA ALA A 282 -4.72 1.23 20.92
C ALA A 282 -4.32 2.69 20.62
N GLY A 283 -4.90 3.32 19.60
CA GLY A 283 -4.67 4.72 19.27
C GLY A 283 -5.10 5.67 20.38
N LEU A 284 -6.28 5.48 20.95
CA LEU A 284 -6.77 6.26 22.09
C LEU A 284 -5.95 6.02 23.37
N ALA A 285 -5.55 4.77 23.63
CA ALA A 285 -4.69 4.42 24.76
C ALA A 285 -3.29 5.02 24.64
N ALA A 286 -2.75 5.05 23.43
CA ALA A 286 -1.48 5.70 23.12
C ALA A 286 -1.58 7.22 23.33
N LEU A 287 -2.64 7.85 22.81
CA LEU A 287 -2.91 9.27 23.01
C LEU A 287 -3.01 9.61 24.50
N TYR A 288 -3.76 8.83 25.28
CA TYR A 288 -3.86 9.00 26.73
C TYR A 288 -2.50 8.90 27.44
N SER A 289 -1.67 7.94 27.03
CA SER A 289 -0.32 7.75 27.58
C SER A 289 0.57 8.96 27.31
N VAL A 290 0.51 9.51 26.09
CA VAL A 290 1.26 10.71 25.68
C VAL A 290 0.81 11.94 26.46
N VAL A 291 -0.50 12.11 26.66
CA VAL A 291 -1.07 13.21 27.47
C VAL A 291 -0.53 13.19 28.89
N LYS A 292 -0.53 12.01 29.52
CA LYS A 292 -0.05 11.85 30.90
C LYS A 292 1.45 12.05 31.02
N LYS A 293 2.21 11.58 30.04
CA LYS A 293 3.67 11.62 30.05
C LYS A 293 4.17 11.83 28.61
N PRO A 294 4.40 13.09 28.18
CA PRO A 294 4.78 13.40 26.80
C PRO A 294 6.02 12.65 26.30
N GLY A 295 6.95 12.27 27.18
CA GLY A 295 8.12 11.46 26.82
C GLY A 295 7.81 10.07 26.25
N TRP A 296 6.59 9.54 26.44
CA TRP A 296 6.18 8.26 25.83
C TRP A 296 5.93 8.36 24.33
N GLU A 297 5.73 9.56 23.80
CA GLU A 297 5.47 9.76 22.37
C GLU A 297 6.55 9.09 21.52
N THR A 298 7.82 9.43 21.75
CA THR A 298 8.94 8.83 21.01
C THR A 298 8.98 7.31 21.14
N ALA A 299 8.76 6.77 22.34
CA ALA A 299 8.80 5.33 22.57
C ALA A 299 7.66 4.60 21.84
N ILE A 300 6.43 5.15 21.88
CA ILE A 300 5.27 4.58 21.19
C ILE A 300 5.44 4.65 19.68
N LEU A 301 5.87 5.80 19.16
CA LEU A 301 6.12 5.99 17.72
C LEU A 301 7.19 5.02 17.22
N LEU A 302 8.28 4.83 17.96
CA LEU A 302 9.32 3.87 17.62
C LEU A 302 8.81 2.43 17.67
N GLY A 303 8.09 2.05 18.74
CA GLY A 303 7.56 0.69 18.89
C GLY A 303 6.57 0.31 17.78
N THR A 304 5.65 1.20 17.43
CA THR A 304 4.70 0.97 16.33
C THR A 304 5.38 0.95 14.97
N SER A 305 6.38 1.81 14.75
CA SER A 305 7.17 1.81 13.52
C SER A 305 7.95 0.50 13.35
N LEU A 306 8.56 -0.02 14.42
CA LEU A 306 9.27 -1.30 14.39
C LEU A 306 8.33 -2.47 14.06
N LEU A 307 7.15 -2.53 14.70
CA LEU A 307 6.15 -3.56 14.40
C LEU A 307 5.70 -3.51 12.93
N SER A 308 5.46 -2.32 12.40
CA SER A 308 5.03 -2.15 10.99
C SER A 308 6.13 -2.46 9.98
N SER A 309 7.41 -2.42 10.39
CA SER A 309 8.55 -2.64 9.50
C SER A 309 8.74 -4.12 9.14
N ILE A 310 8.04 -5.02 9.84
CA ILE A 310 8.09 -6.46 9.63
C ILE A 310 6.84 -6.88 8.84
N PRO A 311 6.98 -7.43 7.62
CA PRO A 311 5.85 -7.94 6.87
C PRO A 311 5.07 -9.02 7.63
N ALA A 312 3.76 -9.10 7.43
CA ALA A 312 2.92 -10.12 8.06
C ALA A 312 3.43 -11.54 7.80
N VAL A 313 3.98 -11.79 6.60
CA VAL A 313 4.61 -13.06 6.21
C VAL A 313 5.74 -13.47 7.16
N PHE A 314 6.55 -12.52 7.64
CA PHE A 314 7.64 -12.80 8.57
C PHE A 314 7.14 -13.08 9.99
N LEU A 315 5.96 -12.57 10.34
CA LEU A 315 5.36 -12.87 11.65
C LEU A 315 4.76 -14.27 11.70
N TYR A 316 4.40 -14.85 10.56
CA TYR A 316 3.81 -16.19 10.54
C TYR A 316 4.72 -17.25 11.19
N PRO A 317 6.01 -17.38 10.84
CA PRO A 317 6.90 -18.30 11.56
C PRO A 317 7.10 -17.99 13.04
N LEU A 318 7.10 -16.70 13.41
CA LEU A 318 7.34 -16.27 14.79
C LEU A 318 6.14 -16.57 15.70
N LEU A 319 4.93 -16.42 15.17
CA LEU A 319 3.69 -16.56 15.93
C LEU A 319 3.05 -17.94 15.74
N GLY A 320 3.12 -18.50 14.53
CA GLY A 320 2.50 -19.77 14.13
C GLY A 320 3.07 -20.99 14.84
N ALA A 321 4.27 -20.87 15.41
CA ALA A 321 4.86 -21.88 16.29
C ALA A 321 4.12 -22.01 17.63
N VAL A 322 3.46 -20.94 18.10
CA VAL A 322 2.87 -20.84 19.45
C VAL A 322 1.34 -20.68 19.39
N VAL A 323 0.83 -20.00 18.38
CA VAL A 323 -0.58 -19.61 18.24
C VAL A 323 -1.12 -20.12 16.90
N LYS A 324 -2.39 -20.57 16.87
CA LYS A 324 -3.06 -21.08 15.67
C LYS A 324 -4.47 -20.52 15.53
N GLY A 325 -5.08 -20.71 14.35
CA GLY A 325 -6.48 -20.37 14.10
C GLY A 325 -6.76 -18.86 14.14
N GLU A 326 -7.92 -18.48 14.67
CA GLU A 326 -8.42 -17.10 14.66
C GLU A 326 -7.47 -16.09 15.29
N LEU A 327 -6.84 -16.45 16.42
CA LEU A 327 -5.92 -15.55 17.10
C LEU A 327 -4.67 -15.30 16.24
N LEU A 328 -4.14 -16.32 15.57
CA LEU A 328 -3.03 -16.16 14.65
C LEU A 328 -3.41 -15.22 13.50
N ALA A 329 -4.58 -15.43 12.87
CA ALA A 329 -5.05 -14.57 11.80
C ALA A 329 -5.11 -13.10 12.26
N ILE A 330 -5.77 -12.80 13.39
CA ILE A 330 -5.86 -11.44 13.93
C ILE A 330 -4.46 -10.85 14.18
N LEU A 331 -3.54 -11.61 14.80
CA LEU A 331 -2.18 -11.12 15.06
C LEU A 331 -1.39 -10.82 13.78
N LEU A 332 -1.63 -11.55 12.69
CA LEU A 332 -0.99 -11.29 11.39
C LEU A 332 -1.57 -10.05 10.69
N LEU A 333 -2.83 -9.68 10.95
CA LEU A 333 -3.43 -8.44 10.43
C LEU A 333 -2.93 -7.18 11.17
N MET A 334 -2.60 -7.33 12.45
CA MET A 334 -2.34 -6.20 13.36
C MET A 334 -1.19 -5.24 12.97
N PRO A 335 -0.02 -5.67 12.46
CA PRO A 335 1.10 -4.75 12.20
C PRO A 335 0.78 -3.70 11.14
N GLY A 336 0.11 -4.12 10.05
CA GLY A 336 -0.33 -3.21 8.99
C GLY A 336 -1.49 -2.32 9.44
N ALA A 337 -2.23 -2.74 10.46
CA ALA A 337 -3.40 -2.03 10.96
C ALA A 337 -3.10 -1.02 12.08
N LEU A 338 -2.24 -1.37 13.04
CA LEU A 338 -2.00 -0.61 14.27
C LEU A 338 -1.32 0.74 14.00
N ILE A 339 -0.37 0.78 13.07
CA ILE A 339 0.48 1.95 12.85
C ILE A 339 -0.34 3.18 12.52
N TYR A 340 -1.27 3.08 11.57
CA TYR A 340 -2.00 4.25 11.08
C TYR A 340 -2.94 4.83 12.13
N SER A 341 -3.67 3.97 12.84
CA SER A 341 -4.56 4.41 13.93
C SER A 341 -3.76 5.10 15.04
N VAL A 342 -2.63 4.54 15.47
CA VAL A 342 -1.81 5.12 16.54
C VAL A 342 -1.14 6.43 16.10
N LEU A 343 -0.47 6.45 14.95
CA LEU A 343 0.25 7.63 14.46
C LEU A 343 -0.69 8.83 14.26
N ASN A 344 -1.83 8.61 13.60
CA ASN A 344 -2.78 9.69 13.36
C ASN A 344 -3.39 10.19 14.68
N THR A 345 -3.80 9.28 15.57
CA THR A 345 -4.46 9.69 16.82
C THR A 345 -3.53 10.46 17.75
N ILE A 346 -2.24 10.10 17.82
CA ILE A 346 -1.23 10.88 18.57
C ILE A 346 -1.02 12.26 17.95
N ALA A 347 -1.09 12.40 16.62
CA ALA A 347 -0.90 13.70 15.96
C ALA A 347 -1.89 14.77 16.46
N ALA A 348 -3.11 14.36 16.82
CA ALA A 348 -4.13 15.27 17.39
C ALA A 348 -3.65 16.00 18.65
N TRP A 349 -2.81 15.37 19.48
CA TRP A 349 -2.24 15.99 20.69
C TRP A 349 -1.39 17.24 20.40
N ARG A 350 -0.76 17.28 19.22
CA ARG A 350 0.11 18.38 18.81
C ARG A 350 -0.68 19.58 18.29
N ASP A 351 -1.85 19.32 17.71
CA ASP A 351 -2.67 20.33 17.05
C ASP A 351 -3.67 21.00 18.02
N VAL A 352 -4.00 20.37 19.16
CA VAL A 352 -4.89 20.94 20.19
C VAL A 352 -4.13 21.93 21.09
N PRO A 353 -4.53 23.22 21.17
CA PRO A 353 -3.84 24.22 21.99
C PRO A 353 -3.91 23.94 23.50
N GLN A 354 -2.84 23.34 24.04
CA GLN A 354 -2.75 22.94 25.44
C GLN A 354 -2.73 24.14 26.41
N ASP A 355 -2.29 25.30 25.93
CA ASP A 355 -2.20 26.53 26.73
C ASP A 355 -3.58 27.06 27.11
N LEU A 356 -4.56 26.89 26.24
CA LEU A 356 -5.94 27.31 26.51
C LEU A 356 -6.55 26.45 27.61
N ALA A 357 -6.40 25.12 27.54
CA ALA A 357 -6.87 24.21 28.59
C ALA A 357 -6.20 24.51 29.94
N ARG A 358 -4.90 24.84 29.93
CA ARG A 358 -4.16 25.27 31.13
C ARG A 358 -4.68 26.59 31.68
N ALA A 359 -4.98 27.57 30.82
CA ALA A 359 -5.53 28.87 31.23
C ALA A 359 -6.90 28.73 31.92
N TYR A 360 -7.76 27.84 31.43
CA TYR A 360 -9.05 27.52 32.05
C TYR A 360 -8.97 26.48 33.18
N GLN A 361 -7.77 26.02 33.54
CA GLN A 361 -7.53 25.00 34.57
C GLN A 361 -8.27 23.68 34.31
N ILE A 362 -8.51 23.34 33.04
CA ILE A 362 -9.16 22.10 32.63
C ILE A 362 -8.08 21.02 32.51
N GLY A 363 -8.13 20.02 33.39
CA GLY A 363 -7.17 18.92 33.43
C GLY A 363 -7.81 17.54 33.53
N GLY A 364 -6.97 16.51 33.57
CA GLY A 364 -7.38 15.13 33.84
C GLY A 364 -8.38 14.57 32.82
N ALA A 365 -9.40 13.87 33.33
CA ALA A 365 -10.41 13.21 32.50
C ALA A 365 -11.30 14.21 31.74
N ALA A 366 -11.55 15.39 32.30
CA ALA A 366 -12.36 16.42 31.65
C ALA A 366 -11.69 16.90 30.36
N TYR A 367 -10.40 17.25 30.44
CA TYR A 367 -9.59 17.60 29.27
C TYR A 367 -9.54 16.46 28.24
N PHE A 368 -9.28 15.24 28.70
CA PHE A 368 -9.15 14.10 27.79
C PHE A 368 -10.46 13.78 27.06
N LEU A 369 -11.57 13.61 27.78
CA LEU A 369 -12.84 13.14 27.21
C LEU A 369 -13.62 14.22 26.47
N HIS A 370 -13.56 15.48 26.89
CA HIS A 370 -14.41 16.55 26.34
C HIS A 370 -13.69 17.49 25.39
N ILE A 371 -12.36 17.50 25.39
CA ILE A 371 -11.57 18.37 24.49
C ILE A 371 -10.78 17.49 23.54
N LEU A 372 -9.89 16.64 24.07
CA LEU A 372 -8.93 15.94 23.24
C LEU A 372 -9.53 14.80 22.42
N VAL A 373 -10.40 13.96 23.01
CA VAL A 373 -11.06 12.87 22.28
C VAL A 373 -11.89 13.41 21.10
N PRO A 374 -12.80 14.40 21.28
CA PRO A 374 -13.53 15.01 20.18
C PRO A 374 -12.61 15.62 19.10
N ALA A 375 -11.59 16.39 19.50
CA ALA A 375 -10.63 16.97 18.58
C ALA A 375 -9.78 15.93 17.84
N SER A 376 -9.59 14.74 18.43
CA SER A 376 -8.87 13.62 17.81
C SER A 376 -9.72 12.81 16.84
N LEU A 377 -11.06 12.94 16.83
CA LEU A 377 -11.94 12.13 15.98
C LEU A 377 -11.59 12.20 14.48
N PRO A 378 -11.32 13.37 13.86
CA PRO A 378 -10.89 13.43 12.46
C PRO A 378 -9.63 12.60 12.19
N TYR A 379 -8.67 12.66 13.12
CA TYR A 379 -7.40 11.96 13.01
C TYR A 379 -7.59 10.46 13.21
N LEU A 380 -8.35 10.06 14.22
CA LEU A 380 -8.67 8.66 14.50
C LEU A 380 -9.37 8.03 13.29
N ILE A 381 -10.37 8.69 12.72
CA ILE A 381 -11.11 8.19 11.55
C ILE A 381 -10.22 8.12 10.31
N THR A 382 -9.34 9.10 10.09
CA THR A 382 -8.34 9.05 9.01
C THR A 382 -7.38 7.86 9.20
N GLY A 383 -6.93 7.63 10.42
CA GLY A 383 -6.10 6.48 10.79
C GLY A 383 -6.83 5.15 10.56
N MET A 384 -8.08 5.05 11.00
CA MET A 384 -8.91 3.85 10.83
C MET A 384 -9.26 3.56 9.37
N LEU A 385 -9.53 4.58 8.53
CA LEU A 385 -9.72 4.41 7.09
C LEU A 385 -8.48 3.80 6.43
N THR A 386 -7.30 4.26 6.84
CA THR A 386 -6.03 3.70 6.33
C THR A 386 -5.81 2.27 6.84
N THR A 387 -6.11 2.02 8.12
CA THR A 387 -6.11 0.69 8.73
C THR A 387 -7.04 -0.29 8.00
N TRP A 388 -8.23 0.16 7.59
CA TRP A 388 -9.21 -0.66 6.85
C TRP A 388 -8.61 -1.20 5.54
N GLY A 389 -7.97 -0.34 4.75
CA GLY A 389 -7.30 -0.75 3.51
C GLY A 389 -6.15 -1.74 3.76
N GLY A 390 -5.35 -1.50 4.81
CA GLY A 390 -4.26 -2.40 5.20
C GLY A 390 -4.75 -3.77 5.69
N ALA A 391 -5.81 -3.79 6.51
CA ALA A 391 -6.37 -5.01 7.10
C ALA A 391 -6.96 -5.95 6.04
N TRP A 392 -7.65 -5.42 5.03
CA TRP A 392 -8.15 -6.22 3.90
C TRP A 392 -7.03 -6.88 3.10
N ASN A 393 -5.95 -6.14 2.81
CA ASN A 393 -4.79 -6.71 2.13
C ASN A 393 -4.10 -7.78 3.00
N ALA A 394 -3.95 -7.54 4.30
CA ALA A 394 -3.35 -8.50 5.21
C ALA A 394 -4.21 -9.77 5.37
N ALA A 395 -5.54 -9.66 5.32
CA ALA A 395 -6.45 -10.81 5.41
C ALA A 395 -6.23 -11.85 4.31
N ILE A 396 -5.95 -11.41 3.07
CA ILE A 396 -5.70 -12.30 1.92
C ILE A 396 -4.51 -13.25 2.18
N VAL A 397 -3.53 -12.81 2.97
CA VAL A 397 -2.32 -13.60 3.28
C VAL A 397 -2.45 -14.31 4.63
N ALA A 398 -3.04 -13.64 5.61
CA ALA A 398 -3.15 -14.16 6.96
C ALA A 398 -4.09 -15.37 7.05
N GLU A 399 -5.20 -15.38 6.31
CA GLU A 399 -6.20 -16.45 6.40
C GLU A 399 -5.69 -17.81 5.88
N PRO A 400 -5.03 -17.89 4.71
CA PRO A 400 -4.35 -19.11 4.27
C PRO A 400 -3.29 -19.59 5.27
N LEU A 401 -2.42 -18.68 5.72
CA LEU A 401 -1.32 -19.01 6.65
C LEU A 401 -1.83 -19.50 8.00
N ALA A 402 -2.89 -18.88 8.52
CA ALA A 402 -3.52 -19.28 9.78
C ALA A 402 -4.46 -20.49 9.66
N SER A 403 -4.70 -20.97 8.43
CA SER A 403 -5.63 -22.07 8.14
C SER A 403 -7.05 -21.83 8.68
N VAL A 404 -7.56 -20.62 8.49
CA VAL A 404 -8.91 -20.20 8.91
C VAL A 404 -9.82 -19.95 7.72
N HIS A 405 -11.13 -20.08 7.93
CA HIS A 405 -12.13 -19.78 6.90
C HIS A 405 -12.22 -18.28 6.65
N GLY A 406 -12.31 -17.89 5.38
CA GLY A 406 -12.52 -16.50 4.97
C GLY A 406 -12.31 -16.31 3.48
N LEU A 407 -12.61 -15.10 3.01
CA LEU A 407 -12.48 -14.72 1.61
C LEU A 407 -11.03 -14.84 1.12
N GLY A 408 -10.04 -14.48 1.94
CA GLY A 408 -8.62 -14.64 1.62
C GLY A 408 -8.23 -16.10 1.45
N ARG A 409 -8.72 -16.99 2.32
CA ARG A 409 -8.54 -18.44 2.17
C ARG A 409 -9.21 -18.98 0.91
N TYR A 410 -10.46 -18.59 0.67
CA TYR A 410 -11.21 -18.98 -0.52
C TYR A 410 -10.51 -18.55 -1.82
N MET A 411 -9.97 -17.33 -1.85
CA MET A 411 -9.17 -16.83 -2.97
C MET A 411 -7.89 -17.63 -3.18
N ALA A 412 -7.19 -17.99 -2.10
CA ALA A 412 -5.99 -18.83 -2.19
C ALA A 412 -6.33 -20.23 -2.72
N ASP A 413 -7.38 -20.87 -2.21
CA ASP A 413 -7.82 -22.18 -2.68
C ASP A 413 -8.24 -22.14 -4.17
N ALA A 414 -8.92 -21.07 -4.60
CA ALA A 414 -9.26 -20.85 -6.01
C ALA A 414 -8.02 -20.61 -6.89
N ALA A 415 -7.03 -19.86 -6.39
CA ALA A 415 -5.77 -19.61 -7.09
C ALA A 415 -4.94 -20.90 -7.24
N ASP A 416 -4.84 -21.70 -6.18
CA ASP A 416 -4.14 -23.00 -6.17
C ASP A 416 -4.83 -24.02 -7.09
N ALA A 417 -6.16 -23.95 -7.23
CA ALA A 417 -6.92 -24.75 -8.17
C ALA A 417 -6.85 -24.24 -9.63
N GLY A 418 -6.31 -23.04 -9.86
CA GLY A 418 -6.37 -22.36 -11.16
C GLY A 418 -7.79 -21.98 -11.59
N ASP A 419 -8.73 -21.89 -10.64
CA ASP A 419 -10.15 -21.55 -10.88
C ASP A 419 -10.32 -20.04 -11.04
N MET A 420 -10.08 -19.58 -12.27
CA MET A 420 -10.13 -18.16 -12.62
C MET A 420 -11.53 -17.54 -12.46
N PRO A 421 -12.65 -18.18 -12.83
CA PRO A 421 -13.99 -17.65 -12.58
C PRO A 421 -14.24 -17.36 -11.10
N ARG A 422 -13.92 -18.29 -10.19
CA ARG A 422 -14.09 -18.08 -8.74
C ARG A 422 -13.18 -16.98 -8.20
N LEU A 423 -11.92 -16.97 -8.64
CA LEU A 423 -10.96 -15.94 -8.22
C LEU A 423 -11.41 -14.54 -8.65
N LEU A 424 -11.84 -14.38 -9.91
CA LEU A 424 -12.38 -13.11 -10.43
C LEU A 424 -13.61 -12.67 -9.64
N ALA A 425 -14.54 -13.59 -9.37
CA ALA A 425 -15.73 -13.32 -8.58
C ALA A 425 -15.37 -12.85 -7.15
N SER A 426 -14.36 -13.46 -6.54
CA SER A 426 -13.87 -13.10 -5.20
C SER A 426 -13.29 -11.68 -5.17
N VAL A 427 -12.45 -11.33 -6.14
CA VAL A 427 -11.84 -9.99 -6.24
C VAL A 427 -12.89 -8.92 -6.47
N ILE A 428 -13.87 -9.18 -7.33
CA ILE A 428 -14.98 -8.25 -7.57
C ILE A 428 -15.83 -8.09 -6.31
N THR A 429 -16.16 -9.19 -5.62
CA THR A 429 -16.92 -9.17 -4.36
C THR A 429 -16.21 -8.34 -3.29
N MET A 430 -14.90 -8.56 -3.11
CA MET A 430 -14.08 -7.82 -2.17
C MET A 430 -14.00 -6.33 -2.52
N THR A 431 -13.72 -6.02 -3.78
CA THR A 431 -13.58 -4.63 -4.26
C THR A 431 -14.90 -3.88 -4.12
N ALA A 432 -16.02 -4.51 -4.49
CA ALA A 432 -17.35 -3.92 -4.34
C ALA A 432 -17.66 -3.58 -2.89
N LEU A 433 -17.33 -4.47 -1.94
CA LEU A 433 -17.49 -4.20 -0.52
C LEU A 433 -16.60 -3.03 -0.06
N VAL A 434 -15.30 -3.06 -0.36
CA VAL A 434 -14.36 -2.01 0.07
C VAL A 434 -14.81 -0.64 -0.46
N VAL A 435 -15.17 -0.56 -1.74
CA VAL A 435 -15.68 0.67 -2.36
C VAL A 435 -17.00 1.11 -1.73
N ALA A 436 -17.94 0.17 -1.48
CA ALA A 436 -19.21 0.49 -0.85
C ALA A 436 -19.01 1.05 0.57
N VAL A 437 -18.18 0.41 1.39
CA VAL A 437 -17.88 0.88 2.75
C VAL A 437 -17.15 2.22 2.72
N ASN A 438 -16.19 2.42 1.81
CA ASN A 438 -15.51 3.70 1.62
C ASN A 438 -16.51 4.82 1.29
N LYS A 439 -17.43 4.56 0.37
CA LYS A 439 -18.40 5.55 -0.09
C LYS A 439 -19.50 5.84 0.92
N PHE A 440 -20.06 4.81 1.56
CA PHE A 440 -21.27 4.93 2.37
C PHE A 440 -21.01 5.05 3.87
N VAL A 441 -19.88 4.55 4.36
CA VAL A 441 -19.54 4.56 5.79
C VAL A 441 -18.40 5.53 6.06
N TRP A 442 -17.22 5.32 5.47
CA TRP A 442 -16.03 6.12 5.79
C TRP A 442 -16.19 7.59 5.42
N LYS A 443 -16.73 7.87 4.23
CA LYS A 443 -16.99 9.26 3.81
C LYS A 443 -17.89 10.00 4.81
N ARG A 444 -18.98 9.36 5.27
CA ARG A 444 -19.90 9.96 6.25
C ARG A 444 -19.24 10.16 7.61
N LEU A 445 -18.49 9.17 8.10
CA LEU A 445 -17.77 9.29 9.36
C LEU A 445 -16.75 10.43 9.33
N TYR A 446 -16.02 10.57 8.22
CA TYR A 446 -15.05 11.65 8.04
C TYR A 446 -15.74 13.03 8.02
N GLU A 447 -16.84 13.17 7.27
CA GLU A 447 -17.62 14.42 7.21
C GLU A 447 -18.19 14.82 8.58
N GLU A 448 -18.68 13.87 9.36
CA GLU A 448 -19.16 14.10 10.73
C GLU A 448 -18.02 14.48 11.68
N ALA A 449 -16.88 13.79 11.58
CA ALA A 449 -15.73 14.07 12.42
C ALA A 449 -15.11 15.44 12.12
N ALA A 450 -15.10 15.85 10.85
CA ALA A 450 -14.55 17.13 10.42
C ALA A 450 -15.24 18.34 11.08
N LYS A 451 -16.46 18.18 11.63
CA LYS A 451 -17.16 19.21 12.41
C LYS A 451 -16.45 19.59 13.73
N TRP A 452 -15.49 18.78 14.17
CA TRP A 452 -14.71 18.98 15.40
C TRP A 452 -13.33 19.60 15.16
N ARG A 453 -12.98 19.92 13.92
CA ARG A 453 -11.86 20.82 13.59
C ARG A 453 -12.29 22.27 13.77
#